data_AF-A0A382QF21-F1
#
_entry.id   AF-A0A382QF21-F1
#
_cell.length_a   1.000
_cell.length_b   1.000
_cell.length_c   1.000
_cell.angle_alpha   90.00
_cell.angle_beta   90.00
_cell.angle_gamma   90.00
#
_symmetry.space_group_name_H-M   'P 1'
#
loop_
_entity.id
_entity.type
_entity.pdbx_description
1 polymer ?
#
loop_
_entity_poly.entity_id
_entity_poly.type
_entity_poly.pdbx_seq_one_letter_code
_entity_poly.pdbx_strand_id
1 'polypeptide(L)'
;MDLKLLTKAKAYGFSDRQIAHLTGRAEDGVRTERKAAGLVPSYRLVDTCAAEFEAYTPYYYSTYDRGDDEIDASDRKKVMILGGGPNRIGQGIEFDYCCVHAAFVL
;
A
#
# COMPACT_ATOMS: atom_id res chain seq x y z
N MET A 1 -0.53 -4.83 -22.62
CA MET A 1 0.74 -5.39 -22.08
C MET A 1 0.50 -6.86 -21.78
N ASP A 2 1.52 -7.72 -21.87
CA ASP A 2 1.35 -9.11 -21.42
C ASP A 2 1.02 -9.14 -19.91
N LEU A 3 -0.14 -9.68 -19.56
CA LEU A 3 -0.64 -9.71 -18.19
C LEU A 3 0.25 -10.57 -17.27
N LYS A 4 0.88 -11.62 -17.79
CA LYS A 4 1.79 -12.45 -17.01
C LYS A 4 3.03 -11.64 -16.61
N LEU A 5 3.60 -10.91 -17.55
CA LEU A 5 4.73 -10.02 -17.30
C LEU A 5 4.37 -8.90 -16.33
N LEU A 6 3.19 -8.27 -16.52
CA LEU A 6 2.70 -7.23 -15.61
C LEU A 6 2.56 -7.74 -14.18
N THR A 7 1.94 -8.92 -14.02
CA THR A 7 1.77 -9.57 -12.71
C THR A 7 3.13 -9.82 -12.05
N LYS A 8 4.09 -10.38 -12.80
CA LYS A 8 5.44 -10.64 -12.28
C LYS A 8 6.17 -9.36 -11.90
N ALA A 9 6.05 -8.31 -12.70
CA ALA A 9 6.64 -7.00 -12.39
C ALA A 9 6.07 -6.42 -11.09
N LYS A 10 4.75 -6.48 -10.90
CA LYS A 10 4.11 -5.99 -9.66
C LYS A 10 4.50 -6.82 -8.44
N ALA A 11 4.58 -8.14 -8.57
CA ALA A 11 5.05 -9.04 -7.52
C ALA A 11 6.52 -8.76 -7.11
N TYR A 12 7.34 -8.26 -8.03
CA TYR A 12 8.72 -7.84 -7.76
C TYR A 12 8.86 -6.38 -7.31
N GLY A 13 7.74 -5.68 -7.06
CA GLY A 13 7.75 -4.33 -6.51
C GLY A 13 7.91 -3.20 -7.53
N PHE A 14 7.82 -3.47 -8.84
CA PHE A 14 7.86 -2.40 -9.83
C PHE A 14 6.65 -1.48 -9.70
N SER A 15 6.90 -0.18 -9.50
CA SER A 15 5.86 0.85 -9.52
C SER A 15 5.29 1.05 -10.93
N ASP A 16 4.07 1.57 -11.00
CA ASP A 16 3.43 1.90 -12.28
C ASP A 16 4.29 2.94 -13.04
N ARG A 17 4.92 3.87 -12.31
CA ARG A 17 5.90 4.84 -12.83
C ARG A 17 7.12 4.18 -13.48
N GLN A 18 7.73 3.18 -12.83
CA GLN A 18 8.89 2.47 -13.39
C GLN A 18 8.50 1.69 -14.65
N ILE A 19 7.36 1.00 -14.64
CA ILE A 19 6.85 0.27 -15.80
C ILE A 19 6.56 1.23 -16.95
N ALA A 20 5.93 2.36 -16.66
CA ALA A 20 5.66 3.41 -17.64
C ALA A 20 6.95 3.94 -18.29
N HIS A 21 7.97 4.24 -17.47
CA HIS A 21 9.28 4.66 -17.96
C HIS A 21 9.94 3.60 -18.87
N LEU A 22 9.94 2.34 -18.46
CA LEU A 22 10.57 1.24 -19.20
C LEU A 22 9.82 0.87 -20.50
N THR A 23 8.53 1.19 -20.59
CA THR A 23 7.69 0.85 -21.75
C THR A 23 7.36 2.06 -22.63
N GLY A 24 7.86 3.25 -22.30
CA GLY A 24 7.58 4.49 -23.04
C GLY A 24 6.11 4.93 -22.97
N ARG A 25 5.42 4.60 -21.87
CA ARG A 25 3.98 4.87 -21.67
C ARG A 25 3.76 5.92 -20.57
N ALA A 26 2.55 6.43 -20.47
CA ALA A 26 2.12 7.25 -19.33
C ALA A 26 1.81 6.36 -18.11
N GLU A 27 2.17 6.84 -16.91
CA GLU A 27 1.89 6.15 -15.63
C GLU A 27 0.39 5.85 -15.45
N ASP A 28 -0.47 6.83 -15.73
CA ASP A 28 -1.94 6.65 -15.64
C ASP A 28 -2.47 5.58 -16.59
N GLY A 29 -1.83 5.42 -17.76
CA GLY A 29 -2.18 4.37 -18.72
C GLY A 29 -1.84 2.98 -18.17
N VAL A 30 -0.65 2.82 -17.58
CA VAL A 30 -0.25 1.57 -16.90
C VAL A 30 -1.18 1.28 -15.72
N ARG A 31 -1.48 2.29 -14.90
CA ARG A 31 -2.37 2.16 -13.74
C ARG A 31 -3.79 1.73 -14.14
N THR A 32 -4.32 2.33 -15.20
CA THR A 32 -5.67 2.02 -15.71
C THR A 32 -5.74 0.59 -16.22
N GLU A 33 -4.77 0.17 -17.04
CA GLU A 33 -4.70 -1.21 -17.56
C GLU A 33 -4.54 -2.24 -16.44
N ARG A 34 -3.65 -1.95 -15.48
CA ARG A 34 -3.43 -2.79 -14.30
C ARG A 34 -4.73 -3.00 -13.51
N LYS A 35 -5.48 -1.92 -13.24
CA LYS A 35 -6.77 -1.98 -12.55
C LYS A 35 -7.84 -2.72 -13.36
N ALA A 36 -7.91 -2.47 -14.67
CA ALA A 36 -8.86 -3.16 -15.55
C ALA A 36 -8.61 -4.68 -15.60
N ALA A 37 -7.37 -5.11 -15.41
CA ALA A 37 -7.00 -6.52 -15.30
C ALA A 37 -7.20 -7.12 -13.88
N GLY A 38 -7.80 -6.37 -12.94
CA GLY A 38 -8.01 -6.80 -11.56
C GLY A 38 -6.72 -6.90 -10.74
N LEU A 39 -5.58 -6.40 -11.25
CA LEU A 39 -4.30 -6.47 -10.56
C LEU A 39 -4.17 -5.31 -9.57
N VAL A 40 -4.92 -5.39 -8.48
CA VAL A 40 -4.87 -4.46 -7.35
C VAL A 40 -4.05 -5.10 -6.21
N PRO A 41 -3.36 -4.29 -5.40
CA PRO A 41 -2.71 -4.84 -4.21
C PRO A 41 -3.75 -5.34 -3.21
N SER A 42 -3.44 -6.43 -2.52
CA SER A 42 -4.11 -6.89 -1.31
C SER A 42 -3.34 -6.39 -0.09
N TYR A 43 -3.94 -6.43 1.10
CA TYR A 43 -3.29 -6.06 2.34
C TYR A 43 -3.23 -7.25 3.28
N ARG A 44 -2.09 -7.38 3.97
CA ARG A 44 -1.78 -8.44 4.92
C ARG A 44 -1.57 -7.89 6.31
N LEU A 45 -2.02 -8.64 7.30
CA LEU A 45 -1.87 -8.34 8.70
C LEU A 45 -0.50 -8.81 9.20
N VAL A 46 0.13 -8.01 10.06
CA VAL A 46 1.34 -8.40 10.78
C VAL A 46 0.92 -9.07 12.08
N ASP A 47 1.18 -10.37 12.20
CA ASP A 47 0.69 -11.22 13.30
C ASP A 47 1.77 -11.73 14.25
N THR A 48 3.06 -11.44 13.97
CA THR A 48 4.25 -11.92 14.69
C THR A 48 4.55 -13.42 14.60
N CYS A 49 3.64 -14.23 14.08
CA CYS A 49 3.67 -15.71 14.14
C CYS A 49 3.39 -16.40 12.79
N ALA A 50 3.39 -15.67 11.68
CA ALA A 50 3.17 -16.19 10.33
C ALA A 50 1.85 -17.00 10.22
N ALA A 51 0.77 -16.40 10.70
CA ALA A 51 -0.60 -16.91 10.73
C ALA A 51 -0.83 -18.15 11.60
N GLU A 52 0.08 -18.49 12.53
CA GLU A 52 -0.17 -19.55 13.52
C GLU A 52 -1.34 -19.21 14.44
N PHE A 53 -1.49 -17.93 14.78
CA PHE A 53 -2.55 -17.40 15.63
C PHE A 53 -3.19 -16.16 15.01
N GLU A 54 -4.48 -15.96 15.30
CA GLU A 54 -5.20 -14.77 14.88
C GLU A 54 -4.68 -13.52 15.61
N ALA A 55 -4.28 -12.51 14.84
CA ALA A 55 -3.88 -11.22 15.38
C ALA A 55 -5.06 -10.24 15.36
N TYR A 56 -5.25 -9.54 16.48
CA TYR A 56 -6.36 -8.59 16.63
C TYR A 56 -5.92 -7.13 16.42
N THR A 57 -4.62 -6.87 16.29
CA THR A 57 -4.08 -5.52 16.16
C THR A 57 -3.95 -5.14 14.69
N PRO A 58 -4.68 -4.13 14.19
CA PRO A 58 -4.71 -3.78 12.77
C PRO A 58 -3.41 -3.09 12.33
N TYR A 59 -2.39 -3.89 12.00
CA TYR A 59 -1.12 -3.42 11.43
C TYR A 59 -0.88 -4.10 10.09
N TYR A 60 -0.98 -3.32 9.00
CA TYR A 60 -1.05 -3.87 7.65
C TYR A 60 0.10 -3.43 6.74
N TYR A 61 0.39 -4.25 5.73
CA TYR A 61 1.23 -3.89 4.59
C TYR A 61 0.57 -4.35 3.27
N SER A 62 0.81 -3.61 2.19
CA SER A 62 0.29 -3.98 0.86
C SER A 62 1.20 -4.98 0.16
N THR A 63 0.61 -5.93 -0.58
CA THR A 63 1.33 -6.87 -1.42
C THR A 63 0.58 -7.10 -2.74
N TYR A 64 1.29 -7.62 -3.75
CA TYR A 64 0.68 -8.14 -4.98
C TYR A 64 0.59 -9.66 -4.99
N ASP A 65 0.81 -10.29 -3.84
CA ASP A 65 0.50 -11.70 -3.65
C ASP A 65 -1.02 -11.92 -3.74
N ARG A 66 -1.43 -13.03 -4.36
CA ARG A 66 -2.80 -13.26 -4.82
C ARG A 66 -3.74 -13.86 -3.77
N GLY A 67 -3.33 -13.99 -2.51
CA GLY A 67 -4.26 -14.43 -1.50
C GLY A 67 -5.19 -13.30 -1.04
N ASP A 68 -6.10 -13.67 -0.14
CA ASP A 68 -7.22 -12.82 0.26
C ASP A 68 -6.76 -11.56 1.00
N ASP A 69 -7.55 -10.49 0.89
CA ASP A 69 -7.35 -9.25 1.63
C ASP A 69 -7.79 -9.44 3.09
N GLU A 70 -6.90 -9.13 4.03
CA GLU A 70 -7.12 -9.32 5.48
C GLU A 70 -7.64 -8.05 6.17
N ILE A 71 -8.01 -7.03 5.39
CA ILE A 71 -8.66 -5.83 5.92
C ILE A 71 -10.09 -6.15 6.37
N ASP A 72 -10.38 -5.87 7.63
CA ASP A 72 -11.75 -5.83 8.14
C ASP A 72 -12.40 -4.46 7.81
N ALA A 73 -13.30 -4.49 6.83
CA ALA A 73 -13.97 -3.29 6.35
C ALA A 73 -15.11 -2.87 7.28
N SER A 74 -14.92 -1.76 8.00
CA SER A 74 -16.00 -1.11 8.76
C SER A 74 -16.65 0.07 8.03
N ASP A 75 -17.96 0.24 8.23
CA ASP A 75 -18.78 1.37 7.74
C ASP A 75 -18.64 2.66 8.57
N ARG A 76 -17.74 2.65 9.57
CA ARG A 76 -17.46 3.82 10.39
C ARG A 76 -16.85 4.93 9.54
N LYS A 77 -17.14 6.18 9.87
CA LYS A 77 -16.42 7.32 9.28
C LYS A 77 -14.95 7.25 9.69
N LYS A 78 -14.04 7.29 8.71
CA LYS A 78 -12.58 7.20 8.91
C LYS A 78 -11.92 8.48 8.47
N VAL A 79 -10.87 8.87 9.19
CA VAL A 79 -9.95 9.95 8.79
C VAL A 79 -8.59 9.33 8.50
N MET A 80 -7.99 9.71 7.36
CA MET A 80 -6.65 9.25 6.98
C MET A 80 -5.62 10.31 7.34
N ILE A 81 -4.62 9.94 8.14
CA ILE A 81 -3.46 10.77 8.46
C ILE A 81 -2.30 10.30 7.59
N LEU A 82 -1.73 11.21 6.80
CA LEU A 82 -0.57 10.92 5.95
C LEU A 82 0.70 11.43 6.63
N GLY A 83 1.59 10.52 7.00
CA GLY A 83 2.89 10.86 7.60
C GLY A 83 3.88 11.48 6.60
N GLY A 84 4.97 12.06 7.12
CA GLY A 84 5.99 12.75 6.31
C GLY A 84 6.99 11.84 5.58
N GLY A 85 7.01 10.54 5.90
CA GLY A 85 8.04 9.61 5.41
C GLY A 85 9.34 9.72 6.21
N PRO A 86 10.52 9.44 5.61
CA PRO A 86 11.79 9.45 6.32
C PRO A 86 12.20 10.87 6.74
N ASN A 87 12.76 10.99 7.95
CA ASN A 87 13.29 12.26 8.46
C ASN A 87 14.42 12.79 7.57
N ARG A 88 14.42 14.11 7.35
CA ARG A 88 15.43 14.84 6.57
C ARG A 88 15.60 16.25 7.12
N ILE A 89 16.68 16.94 6.77
CA ILE A 89 16.86 18.35 7.17
C ILE A 89 15.65 19.16 6.69
N GLY A 90 14.99 19.85 7.61
CA GLY A 90 13.75 20.60 7.35
C GLY A 90 12.45 19.78 7.43
N GLN A 91 12.52 18.47 7.67
CA GLN A 91 11.39 17.61 8.04
C GLN A 91 11.78 16.64 9.15
N GLY A 92 11.66 17.10 10.40
CA GLY A 92 12.02 16.34 11.58
C GLY A 92 10.82 15.75 12.34
N ILE A 93 11.10 15.38 13.60
CA ILE A 93 10.15 14.73 14.52
C ILE A 93 8.93 15.60 14.84
N GLU A 94 9.02 16.91 14.64
CA GLU A 94 7.92 17.85 14.82
C GLU A 94 6.68 17.48 13.98
N PHE A 95 6.89 16.92 12.79
CA PHE A 95 5.79 16.47 11.92
C PHE A 95 5.18 15.14 12.39
N ASP A 96 5.99 14.26 12.98
CA ASP A 96 5.51 13.02 13.61
C ASP A 96 4.65 13.34 14.84
N TYR A 97 5.11 14.28 15.67
CA TYR A 97 4.35 14.80 16.81
C TYR A 97 2.95 15.31 16.39
N CYS A 98 2.86 16.08 15.30
CA CYS A 98 1.56 16.53 14.77
C CYS A 98 0.67 15.36 14.34
N CYS A 99 1.23 14.34 13.67
CA CYS A 99 0.47 13.16 13.23
C CYS A 99 -0.06 12.36 14.43
N VAL A 100 0.76 12.17 15.46
CA VAL A 100 0.37 11.51 16.71
C VAL A 100 -0.75 12.29 17.42
N HIS A 101 -0.62 13.61 17.53
CA HIS A 101 -1.65 14.45 18.12
C HIS A 101 -2.98 14.39 17.34
N ALA A 102 -2.93 14.37 16.00
CA ALA A 102 -4.13 14.18 15.19
C ALA A 102 -4.77 12.81 15.45
N ALA A 103 -3.99 11.75 15.57
CA ALA A 103 -4.49 10.40 15.84
C ALA A 103 -5.14 10.26 17.23
N PHE A 104 -4.67 11.00 18.24
CA PHE A 104 -5.24 10.96 19.59
C PHE A 104 -6.55 11.72 19.77
N VAL A 105 -6.87 12.66 18.86
CA VAL A 105 -8.01 13.58 19.03
C VAL A 105 -9.21 13.23 18.14
N LEU A 106 -9.01 12.37 17.13
CA LEU A 106 -10.04 11.92 16.17
C LEU A 106 -10.74 10.63 16.62
#